data_AF-A0A423SNS8-F1
#
_entry.id   AF-A0A423SNS8-F1
#
_cell.length_a   1.000
_cell.length_b   1.000
_cell.length_c   1.000
_cell.angle_alpha   90.00
_cell.angle_beta   90.00
_cell.angle_gamma   90.00
#
_symmetry.space_group_name_H-M   'P 1'
#
loop_
_entity.id
_entity.type
_entity.pdbx_description
1 polymer ?
#
loop_
_entity_poly.entity_id
_entity_poly.type
_entity_poly.pdbx_seq_one_letter_code
_entity_poly.pdbx_strand_id
1 'polypeptide(L)'
;MDWLVGCVALVHLVVAPYTKVEESFNLQACHDLLYHGIHLSQYDHLEFPGVVPRTFVGPLVVSAIAYPIVAIIKLLGLSKFLAQYIVRGVLGLLVILAWRRFRKQLQESFGPSVTFWFTLITASQFHFMYYLSRPLPNTFALAIASKGLWRCITMIFQKLNNLGDIRLHPHDVVFGSFQHLFSGSCNLCQIGVPVLQKRLQLREEV
;
A
#
# COMPACT_ATOMS: atom_id res chain seq x y z
N MET A 1 13.81 -6.40 9.04
CA MET A 1 13.28 -5.02 8.97
C MET A 1 11.76 -4.95 8.93
N ASP A 2 11.06 -6.04 8.60
CA ASP A 2 9.58 -6.07 8.55
C ASP A 2 8.91 -5.69 9.87
N TRP A 3 9.53 -6.08 10.99
CA TRP A 3 9.07 -5.74 12.33
C TRP A 3 9.03 -4.22 12.56
N LEU A 4 9.93 -3.44 11.96
CA LEU A 4 9.97 -1.98 12.12
C LEU A 4 8.68 -1.36 11.57
N VAL A 5 8.33 -1.72 10.33
CA VAL A 5 7.09 -1.28 9.69
C VAL A 5 5.87 -1.74 10.48
N GLY A 6 5.87 -2.99 10.96
CA GLY A 6 4.81 -3.52 11.80
C GLY A 6 4.62 -2.75 13.12
N CYS A 7 5.70 -2.42 13.81
CA CYS A 7 5.67 -1.65 15.05
C CYS A 7 5.15 -0.22 14.81
N VAL A 8 5.66 0.48 13.80
CA VAL A 8 5.21 1.84 13.48
C VAL A 8 3.73 1.84 13.08
N ALA A 9 3.30 0.87 12.28
CA ALA A 9 1.89 0.66 11.94
C ALA A 9 1.00 0.46 13.17
N LEU A 10 1.43 -0.39 14.12
CA LEU A 10 0.69 -0.63 15.35
C LEU A 10 0.58 0.64 16.21
N VAL A 11 1.65 1.42 16.31
CA VAL A 11 1.61 2.72 17.02
C VAL A 11 0.57 3.64 16.40
N HIS A 12 0.55 3.78 15.07
CA HIS A 12 -0.45 4.62 14.39
C HIS A 12 -1.89 4.09 14.56
N LEU A 13 -2.06 2.76 14.60
CA LEU A 13 -3.36 2.13 14.86
C LEU A 13 -3.87 2.50 16.25
N VAL A 14 -3.03 2.39 17.29
CA VAL A 14 -3.40 2.64 18.69
C VAL A 14 -3.60 4.12 18.96
N VAL A 15 -2.67 4.98 18.54
CA VAL A 15 -2.68 6.42 18.83
C VAL A 15 -3.82 7.16 18.12
N ALA A 16 -4.31 6.63 16.99
CA ALA A 16 -5.37 7.26 16.20
C ALA A 16 -6.66 6.42 16.19
N PRO A 17 -7.40 6.38 17.32
CA PRO A 17 -8.63 5.58 17.46
C PRO A 17 -9.76 6.08 16.57
N TYR A 18 -9.85 7.39 16.38
CA TYR A 18 -10.93 8.04 15.66
C TYR A 18 -10.80 7.89 14.13
N THR A 19 -11.94 7.72 13.50
CA THR A 19 -12.11 7.44 12.08
C THR A 19 -12.54 8.69 11.35
N LYS A 20 -11.99 8.92 10.16
CA LYS A 20 -12.45 10.00 9.29
C LYS A 20 -13.80 9.66 8.67
N VAL A 21 -14.52 10.68 8.24
CA VAL A 21 -15.80 10.53 7.52
C VAL A 21 -15.68 9.69 6.25
N GLU A 22 -14.52 9.67 5.60
CA GLU A 22 -14.28 8.85 4.41
C GLU A 22 -14.15 7.35 4.71
N GLU A 23 -13.82 7.00 5.95
CA GLU A 23 -13.64 5.62 6.41
C GLU A 23 -14.96 4.98 6.85
N SER A 24 -15.96 5.82 7.20
CA SER A 24 -17.20 5.37 7.82
C SER A 24 -17.93 4.34 6.97
N PHE A 25 -18.00 4.56 5.65
CA PHE A 25 -18.67 3.63 4.73
C PHE A 25 -18.13 2.20 4.85
N ASN A 26 -16.83 2.00 4.60
CA ASN A 26 -16.27 0.66 4.63
C ASN A 26 -16.21 0.07 6.05
N LEU A 27 -16.07 0.94 7.05
CA LEU A 27 -16.06 0.50 8.44
C LEU A 27 -17.43 0.00 8.88
N GLN A 28 -18.50 0.74 8.55
CA GLN A 28 -19.86 0.31 8.80
C GLN A 28 -20.19 -0.93 7.97
N ALA A 29 -19.71 -1.03 6.73
CA ALA A 29 -19.92 -2.24 5.93
C ALA A 29 -19.30 -3.46 6.62
N CYS A 30 -18.12 -3.30 7.23
CA CYS A 30 -17.53 -4.37 8.04
C CYS A 30 -18.35 -4.67 9.30
N HIS A 31 -18.87 -3.65 9.99
CA HIS A 31 -19.76 -3.83 11.13
C HIS A 31 -21.01 -4.62 10.71
N ASP A 32 -21.68 -4.22 9.64
CA ASP A 32 -22.92 -4.84 9.18
C ASP A 32 -22.71 -6.31 8.80
N LEU A 33 -21.63 -6.60 8.07
CA LEU A 33 -21.24 -7.96 7.74
C LEU A 33 -20.93 -8.82 8.98
N LEU A 34 -20.23 -8.25 9.97
CA LEU A 34 -19.84 -8.98 11.18
C LEU A 34 -21.02 -9.19 12.13
N TYR A 35 -21.93 -8.22 12.27
CA TYR A 35 -23.01 -8.18 13.27
C TYR A 35 -24.38 -8.56 12.75
N HIS A 36 -24.76 -8.09 11.57
CA HIS A 36 -26.08 -8.38 10.98
C HIS A 36 -26.01 -9.56 10.01
N GLY A 37 -24.86 -9.80 9.39
CA GLY A 37 -24.61 -10.97 8.54
C GLY A 37 -25.60 -11.01 7.38
N ILE A 38 -26.43 -12.05 7.28
CA ILE A 38 -27.41 -12.19 6.20
C ILE A 38 -28.64 -11.28 6.33
N HIS A 39 -28.85 -10.62 7.47
CA HIS A 39 -29.99 -9.74 7.70
C HIS A 39 -29.78 -8.37 7.04
N LEU A 40 -29.86 -8.36 5.71
CA LEU A 40 -29.58 -7.18 4.89
C LEU A 40 -30.48 -5.98 5.25
N SER A 41 -31.70 -6.21 5.72
CA SER A 41 -32.62 -5.15 6.13
C SER A 41 -32.11 -4.28 7.30
N GLN A 42 -31.13 -4.76 8.06
CA GLN A 42 -30.54 -4.05 9.20
C GLN A 42 -29.27 -3.28 8.82
N TYR A 43 -28.91 -3.24 7.54
CA TYR A 43 -27.68 -2.60 7.09
C TYR A 43 -27.89 -1.09 7.01
N ASP A 44 -26.98 -0.34 7.64
CA ASP A 44 -26.95 1.13 7.63
C ASP A 44 -26.90 1.70 6.20
N HIS A 45 -26.29 0.94 5.30
CA HIS A 45 -26.12 1.25 3.89
C HIS A 45 -27.42 1.33 3.08
N LEU A 46 -28.52 0.76 3.59
CA LEU A 46 -29.84 0.90 2.98
C LEU A 46 -30.50 2.24 3.35
N GLU A 47 -30.27 2.72 4.56
CA GLU A 47 -30.83 3.99 5.06
C GLU A 47 -29.99 5.18 4.62
N PHE A 48 -28.66 5.04 4.63
CA PHE A 48 -27.70 6.08 4.26
C PHE A 48 -26.85 5.66 3.05
N PRO A 49 -27.42 5.65 1.83
CA PRO A 49 -26.66 5.39 0.62
C PRO A 49 -25.65 6.55 0.41
N GLY A 50 -24.36 6.22 0.42
CA GLY A 50 -23.31 7.22 0.23
C GLY A 50 -23.40 7.94 -1.12
N VAL A 51 -22.88 9.17 -1.17
CA VAL A 51 -22.87 10.04 -2.36
C VAL A 51 -22.05 9.52 -3.55
N VAL A 52 -21.33 8.40 -3.37
CA VAL A 52 -20.52 7.76 -4.41
C VAL A 52 -20.74 6.26 -4.33
N PRO A 53 -20.97 5.54 -5.46
CA PRO A 53 -21.11 4.10 -5.45
C PRO A 53 -19.79 3.45 -5.00
N ARG A 54 -19.86 2.64 -3.95
CA ARG A 54 -18.71 1.90 -3.40
C ARG A 54 -18.97 0.40 -3.45
N THR A 55 -17.90 -0.38 -3.49
CA THR A 55 -17.95 -1.84 -3.51
C THR A 55 -17.84 -2.44 -2.11
N PHE A 56 -18.57 -3.52 -1.85
CA PHE A 56 -18.51 -4.30 -0.61
C PHE A 56 -17.39 -5.35 -0.60
N VAL A 57 -16.68 -5.56 -1.72
CA VAL A 57 -15.68 -6.64 -1.84
C VAL A 57 -14.55 -6.49 -0.83
N GLY A 58 -14.04 -5.27 -0.63
CA GLY A 58 -12.99 -4.99 0.36
C GLY A 58 -13.44 -5.30 1.80
N PRO A 59 -14.54 -4.67 2.28
CA PRO A 59 -15.14 -4.97 3.57
C PRO A 59 -15.45 -6.45 3.78
N LEU A 60 -15.93 -7.16 2.76
CA LEU A 60 -16.23 -8.60 2.82
C LEU A 60 -14.99 -9.43 3.14
N VAL A 61 -13.90 -9.22 2.42
CA VAL A 61 -12.64 -9.96 2.63
C VAL A 61 -12.07 -9.70 4.02
N VAL A 62 -12.04 -8.43 4.45
CA VAL A 62 -11.51 -8.08 5.78
C VAL A 62 -12.40 -8.64 6.88
N SER A 63 -13.71 -8.54 6.73
CA SER A 63 -14.67 -9.07 7.71
C SER A 63 -14.60 -10.58 7.83
N ALA A 64 -14.44 -11.30 6.71
CA ALA A 64 -14.29 -12.75 6.73
C ALA A 64 -13.05 -13.19 7.53
N ILE A 65 -11.92 -12.47 7.40
CA ILE A 65 -10.70 -12.76 8.15
C ILE A 65 -10.82 -12.32 9.63
N ALA A 66 -11.51 -11.21 9.89
CA ALA A 66 -11.73 -10.69 11.25
C ALA A 66 -12.77 -11.51 12.03
N TYR A 67 -13.69 -12.20 11.34
CA TYR A 67 -14.83 -12.91 11.90
C TYR A 67 -14.50 -13.81 13.11
N PRO A 68 -13.54 -14.75 13.05
CA PRO A 68 -13.29 -15.64 14.19
C PRO A 68 -12.88 -14.87 15.46
N ILE A 69 -12.08 -13.82 15.32
CA ILE A 69 -11.62 -13.03 16.46
C ILE A 69 -12.76 -12.15 16.99
N VAL A 70 -13.54 -11.54 16.09
CA VAL A 70 -14.69 -10.72 16.45
C VAL A 70 -15.81 -11.56 17.08
N ALA A 71 -16.00 -12.80 16.65
CA ALA A 71 -16.95 -13.73 17.26
C ALA A 71 -16.59 -14.00 18.73
N ILE A 72 -15.31 -14.21 19.04
CA ILE A 72 -14.83 -14.36 20.42
C ILE A 72 -15.10 -13.09 21.24
N ILE A 73 -14.80 -11.90 20.70
CA ILE A 73 -15.08 -10.62 21.35
C ILE A 73 -16.56 -10.46 21.69
N LYS A 74 -17.44 -10.86 20.77
CA LYS A 74 -18.89 -10.83 20.98
C LYS A 74 -19.34 -11.80 22.06
N LEU A 75 -18.82 -13.02 22.05
CA LEU A 75 -19.12 -14.03 23.07
C LEU A 75 -18.69 -13.56 24.47
N LEU A 76 -17.58 -12.83 24.56
CA LEU A 76 -17.09 -12.23 25.79
C LEU A 76 -17.81 -10.92 26.18
N GLY A 77 -18.78 -10.45 25.38
CA GLY A 77 -19.52 -9.21 25.64
C GLY A 77 -18.65 -7.95 25.62
N LEU A 78 -17.51 -7.99 24.93
CA LEU A 78 -16.59 -6.87 24.86
C LEU A 78 -17.08 -5.76 23.91
N SER A 79 -16.50 -4.57 24.06
CA SER A 79 -16.96 -3.38 23.33
C SER A 79 -16.77 -3.49 21.81
N LYS A 80 -17.73 -2.94 21.05
CA LYS A 80 -17.65 -2.84 19.57
C LYS A 80 -16.41 -2.08 19.09
N PHE A 81 -15.85 -1.22 19.95
CA PHE A 81 -14.62 -0.50 19.71
C PHE A 81 -13.43 -1.44 19.45
N LEU A 82 -13.34 -2.57 20.16
CA LEU A 82 -12.31 -3.57 19.89
C LEU A 82 -12.50 -4.25 18.54
N ALA A 83 -13.75 -4.49 18.12
CA ALA A 83 -14.02 -5.05 16.79
C ALA A 83 -13.52 -4.11 15.68
N GLN A 84 -13.67 -2.79 15.84
CA GLN A 84 -13.07 -1.80 14.94
C GLN A 84 -11.54 -1.92 14.87
N TYR A 85 -10.87 -2.05 16.03
CA TYR A 85 -9.42 -2.26 16.07
C TYR A 85 -8.98 -3.52 15.34
N ILE A 86 -9.72 -4.62 15.49
CA ILE A 86 -9.43 -5.87 14.79
C ILE A 86 -9.56 -5.68 13.28
N VAL A 87 -10.68 -5.12 12.80
CA VAL A 87 -10.90 -4.90 11.36
C VAL A 87 -9.77 -4.06 10.77
N ARG A 88 -9.41 -2.97 11.44
CA ARG A 88 -8.29 -2.10 11.03
C ARG A 88 -6.94 -2.81 11.08
N GLY A 89 -6.70 -3.62 12.12
CA GLY A 89 -5.49 -4.43 12.26
C GLY A 89 -5.35 -5.49 11.18
N VAL A 90 -6.44 -6.17 10.81
CA VAL A 90 -6.49 -7.13 9.71
C VAL A 90 -6.17 -6.45 8.38
N LEU A 91 -6.79 -5.31 8.08
CA LEU A 91 -6.48 -4.55 6.87
C LEU A 91 -5.00 -4.12 6.83
N GLY A 92 -4.50 -3.58 7.94
CA GLY A 92 -3.10 -3.19 8.08
C GLY A 92 -2.14 -4.35 7.86
N LEU A 93 -2.47 -5.54 8.38
CA LEU A 93 -1.69 -6.76 8.15
C LEU A 93 -1.69 -7.16 6.68
N LEU A 94 -2.84 -7.11 5.99
CA LEU A 94 -2.91 -7.41 4.56
C LEU A 94 -2.02 -6.47 3.74
N VAL A 95 -2.04 -5.17 4.06
CA VAL A 95 -1.18 -4.17 3.40
C VAL A 95 0.31 -4.40 3.72
N ILE A 96 0.66 -4.74 4.96
CA ILE A 96 2.04 -5.08 5.34
C ILE A 96 2.51 -6.35 4.63
N LEU A 97 1.66 -7.35 4.46
CA LEU A 97 1.99 -8.58 3.71
C LEU A 97 2.21 -8.28 2.23
N ALA A 98 1.39 -7.41 1.64
CA ALA A 98 1.56 -6.87 0.29
C ALA A 98 2.90 -6.14 0.14
N TRP A 99 3.19 -5.19 1.04
CA TRP A 99 4.46 -4.45 1.08
C TRP A 99 5.67 -5.37 1.29
N ARG A 100 5.55 -6.39 2.16
CA ARG A 100 6.60 -7.38 2.44
C ARG A 100 6.99 -8.15 1.18
N ARG A 101 6.02 -8.52 0.33
CA ARG A 101 6.30 -9.15 -0.97
C ARG A 101 7.08 -8.21 -1.88
N PHE A 102 6.60 -6.98 -2.03
CA PHE A 102 7.28 -5.95 -2.84
C PHE A 102 8.71 -5.69 -2.37
N ARG A 103 8.93 -5.60 -1.06
CA ARG A 103 10.24 -5.35 -0.48
C ARG A 103 11.20 -6.53 -0.61
N LYS A 104 10.72 -7.78 -0.56
CA LYS A 104 11.56 -8.97 -0.88
C LYS A 104 12.04 -8.93 -2.33
N GLN A 105 11.13 -8.58 -3.23
CA GLN A 105 11.42 -8.45 -4.65
C GLN A 105 12.42 -7.32 -4.94
N LEU A 106 12.27 -6.18 -4.28
CA LEU A 106 13.23 -5.08 -4.32
C LEU A 106 14.62 -5.53 -3.86
N GLN A 107 14.69 -6.37 -2.83
CA GLN A 107 15.95 -6.92 -2.32
C GLN A 107 16.63 -7.85 -3.31
N GLU A 108 15.85 -8.70 -3.99
CA GLU A 108 16.36 -9.60 -5.02
C GLU A 108 16.90 -8.84 -6.24
N SER A 109 16.29 -7.71 -6.61
CA SER A 109 16.72 -6.93 -7.80
C SER A 109 17.79 -5.87 -7.52
N PHE A 110 17.74 -5.20 -6.36
CA PHE A 110 18.60 -4.05 -6.05
C PHE A 110 19.54 -4.27 -4.86
N GLY A 111 19.46 -5.45 -4.23
CA GLY A 111 20.30 -5.81 -3.08
C GLY A 111 19.79 -5.30 -1.72
N PRO A 112 20.50 -5.67 -0.64
CA PRO A 112 20.10 -5.39 0.74
C PRO A 112 20.21 -3.91 1.12
N SER A 113 21.20 -3.18 0.60
CA SER A 113 21.43 -1.77 0.96
C SER A 113 20.28 -0.86 0.50
N VAL A 114 19.80 -1.02 -0.74
CA VAL A 114 18.64 -0.27 -1.26
C VAL A 114 17.39 -0.60 -0.47
N THR A 115 17.19 -1.87 -0.17
CA THR A 115 16.04 -2.36 0.60
C THR A 115 16.02 -1.79 2.02
N PHE A 116 17.19 -1.65 2.65
CA PHE A 116 17.32 -1.04 3.97
C PHE A 116 16.86 0.41 3.97
N TRP A 117 17.40 1.24 3.07
CA TRP A 117 17.00 2.65 2.94
C TRP A 117 15.54 2.81 2.55
N PHE A 118 15.04 2.00 1.60
CA PHE A 118 13.62 1.96 1.24
C PHE A 118 12.73 1.68 2.46
N THR A 119 13.13 0.74 3.32
CA THR A 119 12.36 0.41 4.53
C THR A 119 12.39 1.55 5.53
N LEU A 120 13.54 2.19 5.75
CA LEU A 120 13.66 3.34 6.66
C LEU A 120 12.81 4.53 6.19
N ILE A 121 12.89 4.87 4.90
CA ILE A 121 12.09 5.95 4.32
C ILE A 121 10.60 5.60 4.44
N THR A 122 10.21 4.38 4.11
CA THR A 122 8.80 3.97 4.23
C THR A 122 8.31 4.07 5.68
N ALA A 123 9.12 3.64 6.64
CA ALA A 123 8.79 3.69 8.07
C ALA A 123 8.71 5.11 8.64
N SER A 124 9.46 6.06 8.09
CA SER A 124 9.39 7.47 8.51
C SER A 124 8.27 8.25 7.81
N GLN A 125 7.75 7.77 6.69
CA GLN A 125 6.63 8.40 5.98
C GLN A 125 5.33 8.29 6.79
N PHE A 126 4.89 9.42 7.33
CA PHE A 126 3.61 9.53 8.03
C PHE A 126 2.45 9.00 7.20
N HIS A 127 2.35 9.39 5.93
CA HIS A 127 1.18 9.08 5.10
C HIS A 127 0.96 7.57 4.94
N PHE A 128 1.99 6.81 4.53
CA PHE A 128 1.86 5.37 4.35
C PHE A 128 1.51 4.67 5.68
N MET A 129 2.24 4.99 6.75
CA MET A 129 2.05 4.35 8.06
C MET A 129 0.71 4.66 8.71
N TYR A 130 0.22 5.88 8.54
CA TYR A 130 -1.08 6.31 9.06
C TYR A 130 -2.26 5.70 8.31
N TYR A 131 -2.20 5.60 6.98
CA TYR A 131 -3.32 5.16 6.15
C TYR A 131 -3.42 3.63 5.96
N LEU A 132 -2.34 2.86 6.15
CA LEU A 132 -2.34 1.42 5.85
C LEU A 132 -3.35 0.59 6.63
N SER A 133 -3.77 1.04 7.82
CA SER A 133 -4.75 0.34 8.68
C SER A 133 -6.17 0.94 8.60
N ARG A 134 -6.35 2.00 7.82
CA ARG A 134 -7.63 2.71 7.72
C ARG A 134 -8.43 2.19 6.52
N PRO A 135 -9.74 1.91 6.69
CA PRO A 135 -10.56 1.27 5.66
C PRO A 135 -10.99 2.25 4.58
N LEU A 136 -10.02 2.81 3.85
CA LEU A 136 -10.28 3.60 2.66
C LEU A 136 -10.25 2.72 1.41
N PRO A 137 -11.03 3.04 0.35
CA PRO A 137 -11.05 2.26 -0.89
C PRO A 137 -9.67 2.03 -1.53
N ASN A 138 -8.80 3.04 -1.48
CA ASN A 138 -7.42 2.96 -1.97
C ASN A 138 -6.55 1.99 -1.15
N THR A 139 -6.76 1.89 0.16
CA THR A 139 -6.05 0.94 1.03
C THR A 139 -6.40 -0.51 0.67
N PHE A 140 -7.68 -0.80 0.39
CA PHE A 140 -8.10 -2.11 -0.10
C PHE A 140 -7.46 -2.44 -1.46
N ALA A 141 -7.44 -1.46 -2.37
CA ALA A 141 -6.80 -1.62 -3.67
C ALA A 141 -5.30 -1.89 -3.52
N LEU A 142 -4.60 -1.17 -2.63
CA LEU A 142 -3.18 -1.32 -2.35
C LEU A 142 -2.80 -2.74 -1.90
N ALA A 143 -3.63 -3.34 -1.04
CA ALA A 143 -3.42 -4.72 -0.57
C ALA A 143 -3.40 -5.74 -1.74
N ILE A 144 -4.18 -5.49 -2.79
CA ILE A 144 -4.28 -6.37 -3.96
C ILE A 144 -3.26 -6.00 -5.04
N ALA A 145 -3.12 -4.70 -5.33
CA ALA A 145 -2.36 -4.16 -6.45
C ALA A 145 -0.86 -4.45 -6.38
N SER A 146 -0.30 -4.63 -5.18
CA SER A 146 1.13 -4.93 -4.97
C SER A 146 1.65 -6.12 -5.79
N LYS A 147 0.87 -7.18 -5.97
CA LYS A 147 1.25 -8.34 -6.80
C LYS A 147 1.33 -7.99 -8.29
N GLY A 148 0.36 -7.20 -8.77
CA GLY A 148 0.29 -6.79 -10.17
C GLY A 148 1.38 -5.80 -10.53
N LEU A 149 1.63 -4.83 -9.65
CA LEU A 149 2.65 -3.80 -9.85
C LEU A 149 4.04 -4.41 -10.05
N TRP A 150 4.42 -5.38 -9.22
CA TRP A 150 5.72 -6.04 -9.40
C TRP A 150 5.81 -6.81 -10.71
N ARG A 151 4.78 -7.59 -11.07
CA ARG A 151 4.77 -8.32 -12.34
C ARG A 151 4.97 -7.38 -13.52
N CYS A 152 4.31 -6.24 -13.52
CA CYS A 152 4.52 -5.20 -14.54
C CYS A 152 5.95 -4.66 -14.53
N ILE A 153 6.52 -4.36 -13.36
CA ILE A 153 7.91 -3.90 -13.24
C ILE A 153 8.89 -4.94 -13.78
N THR A 154 8.72 -6.22 -13.43
CA THR A 154 9.58 -7.29 -13.96
C THR A 154 9.45 -7.45 -15.47
N MET A 155 8.25 -7.32 -16.02
CA MET A 155 8.04 -7.37 -17.47
C MET A 155 8.74 -6.21 -18.17
N ILE A 156 8.68 -5.00 -17.60
CA ILE A 156 9.38 -3.83 -18.13
C ILE A 156 10.89 -4.03 -18.05
N PHE A 157 11.43 -4.46 -16.91
CA PHE A 157 12.85 -4.72 -16.75
C PHE A 157 13.36 -5.82 -17.69
N GLN A 158 12.61 -6.92 -17.85
CA GLN A 158 12.93 -7.97 -18.81
C GLN A 158 12.91 -7.45 -20.24
N LYS A 159 11.92 -6.62 -20.59
CA LYS A 159 11.83 -6.00 -21.92
C LYS A 159 12.99 -5.03 -22.17
N LEU A 160 13.37 -4.23 -21.18
CA LEU A 160 14.51 -3.30 -21.26
C LEU A 160 15.84 -4.05 -21.37
N ASN A 161 16.05 -5.13 -20.61
CA ASN A 161 17.23 -5.98 -20.71
C ASN A 161 17.31 -6.70 -22.07
N ASN A 162 16.18 -7.17 -22.61
CA ASN A 162 16.13 -7.82 -23.92
C ASN A 162 16.34 -6.85 -25.10
N LEU A 163 16.09 -5.55 -24.90
CA LEU A 163 16.36 -4.51 -25.90
C LEU A 163 17.83 -4.10 -25.96
N GLY A 164 18.71 -4.70 -25.15
CA GLY A 164 20.16 -4.52 -25.21
C GLY A 164 20.66 -3.13 -24.80
N ASP A 165 19.78 -2.20 -24.43
CA ASP A 165 20.12 -0.78 -24.37
C ASP A 165 20.70 -0.34 -23.00
N ILE A 166 20.47 -1.08 -21.90
CA ILE A 166 21.05 -0.70 -20.60
C ILE A 166 21.26 -1.93 -19.70
N ARG A 167 22.51 -2.38 -19.50
CA ARG A 167 22.88 -3.20 -18.33
C ARG A 167 22.90 -2.30 -17.10
N LEU A 168 21.76 -2.05 -16.48
CA LEU A 168 21.73 -1.45 -15.14
C LEU A 168 22.24 -2.49 -14.15
N HIS A 169 23.52 -2.42 -13.79
CA HIS A 169 24.00 -3.14 -12.62
C HIS A 169 23.42 -2.46 -11.35
N PRO A 170 22.87 -3.23 -10.40
CA PRO A 170 22.26 -2.71 -9.17
C PRO A 170 23.13 -1.74 -8.36
N HIS A 171 24.45 -1.84 -8.52
CA HIS A 171 25.43 -1.02 -7.81
C HIS A 171 25.60 0.39 -8.37
N ASP A 172 25.29 0.62 -9.66
CA ASP A 172 25.59 1.89 -10.33
C ASP A 172 24.60 3.00 -9.99
N VAL A 173 23.37 2.64 -9.60
CA VAL A 173 22.30 3.61 -9.27
C VAL A 173 22.49 4.23 -7.88
N VAL A 174 23.16 3.54 -6.96
CA VAL A 174 23.18 3.92 -5.53
C VAL A 174 24.37 4.80 -5.17
N PHE A 175 25.55 4.52 -5.72
CA PHE A 175 26.77 5.25 -5.37
C PHE A 175 26.82 6.66 -5.98
N GLY A 176 26.23 6.86 -7.16
CA GLY A 176 26.18 8.19 -7.80
C GLY A 176 25.34 9.20 -7.01
N SER A 177 24.20 8.78 -6.43
CA SER A 177 23.29 9.70 -5.74
C SER A 177 23.75 10.08 -4.33
N PHE A 178 24.51 9.23 -3.64
CA PHE A 178 25.02 9.54 -2.29
C PHE A 178 26.23 10.46 -2.30
N GLN A 179 27.08 10.40 -3.34
CA GLN A 179 28.23 11.29 -3.46
C GLN A 179 27.82 12.68 -3.96
N HIS A 180 26.80 12.76 -4.83
CA HIS A 180 26.23 14.02 -5.32
C HIS A 180 25.41 14.81 -4.30
N LEU A 181 24.93 14.18 -3.21
CA LEU A 181 24.20 14.90 -2.16
C LEU A 181 25.12 15.74 -1.26
N PHE A 182 26.43 15.46 -1.24
CA PHE A 182 27.42 16.18 -0.42
C PHE A 182 28.33 17.13 -1.21
N SER A 183 28.44 16.98 -2.54
CA SER A 183 29.12 17.95 -3.41
C SER A 183 28.09 18.62 -4.31
N GLY A 184 27.68 19.85 -3.98
CA GLY A 184 26.68 20.65 -4.70
C GLY A 184 27.05 21.00 -6.14
N SER A 185 27.10 20.01 -7.02
CA SER A 185 27.35 20.18 -8.46
C SER A 185 26.47 19.19 -9.22
N CYS A 186 25.38 19.70 -9.77
CA CYS A 186 24.36 18.94 -10.47
C CYS A 186 24.74 18.84 -11.96
N ASN A 187 25.30 17.69 -12.40
CA ASN A 187 25.50 17.38 -13.82
C ASN A 187 24.51 16.30 -14.35
N LEU A 188 23.50 15.92 -13.54
CA LEU A 188 22.50 14.90 -13.92
C LEU A 188 21.43 15.40 -14.92
N CYS A 189 21.48 16.67 -15.34
CA CYS A 189 20.59 17.20 -16.37
C CYS A 189 20.95 16.74 -17.81
N GLN A 190 22.09 16.05 -18.00
CA GLN A 190 22.59 15.70 -19.35
C GLN A 190 22.16 14.31 -19.86
N ILE A 191 21.61 13.43 -19.01
CA ILE A 191 21.41 12.01 -19.39
C ILE A 191 19.97 11.73 -19.90
N GLY A 192 18.99 12.58 -19.59
CA GLY A 192 17.58 12.39 -19.98
C GLY A 192 17.08 13.18 -21.20
N VAL A 193 17.84 14.17 -21.67
CA VAL A 193 17.41 15.12 -22.71
C VAL A 193 17.47 14.56 -24.14
N PRO A 194 18.44 13.71 -24.55
CA PRO A 194 18.56 13.31 -25.96
C PRO A 194 17.40 12.43 -26.46
N VAL A 195 16.82 11.60 -25.58
CA VAL A 195 15.76 10.63 -25.95
C VAL A 195 14.40 11.31 -26.13
N LEU A 196 14.11 12.36 -25.36
CA LEU A 196 12.87 13.12 -25.49
C LEU A 196 12.91 14.04 -26.72
N GLN A 197 14.08 14.63 -27.00
CA GLN A 197 14.25 15.56 -28.12
C GLN A 197 14.20 14.84 -29.48
N LYS A 198 14.69 13.59 -29.55
CA LYS A 198 14.57 12.73 -30.74
C LYS A 198 13.14 12.25 -31.01
N ARG A 199 12.28 12.17 -29.99
CA ARG A 199 10.85 11.85 -30.14
C ARG A 199 9.99 13.03 -30.56
N LEU A 200 10.40 14.26 -30.27
CA LEU A 200 9.69 15.46 -30.70
C LEU A 200 9.98 15.77 -32.18
N GLN A 201 11.21 15.58 -32.66
CA GLN A 201 11.55 15.78 -34.07
C GLN A 201 10.86 14.79 -35.01
N LEU A 202 10.66 13.53 -34.60
CA LEU A 202 9.97 12.51 -35.42
C LEU A 202 8.45 12.69 -35.51
N ARG A 203 7.86 13.63 -34.77
CA ARG A 203 6.42 13.92 -34.80
C ARG A 203 6.07 15.14 -35.67
N GLU A 204 7.07 15.87 -36.14
CA GLU A 204 6.87 17.03 -37.04
C GLU A 204 7.10 16.69 -38.53
N GLU A 205 7.54 15.47 -38.85
CA GLU A 205 7.76 15.00 -40.24
C GLU A 205 6.72 13.96 -40.74
N VAL A 206 5.52 13.91 -40.15
CA VAL A 206 4.37 13.14 -40.68
C VAL A 206 3.11 13.99 -40.73
#